data_AF-A0A8T7MFW0-F1
#
_entry.id   AF-A0A8T7MFW0-F1
#
_cell.length_a   1.000
_cell.length_b   1.000
_cell.length_c   1.000
_cell.angle_alpha   90.00
_cell.angle_beta   90.00
_cell.angle_gamma   90.00
#
_symmetry.space_group_name_H-M   'P 1'
#
loop_
_entity.id
_entity.type
_entity.pdbx_description
1 polymer ?
#
loop_
_entity_poly.entity_id
_entity_poly.type
_entity_poly.pdbx_seq_one_letter_code
_entity_poly.pdbx_strand_id
1 'polypeptide(L)'
;WKTIGTPTDGKVTKELLPIQYLFRMTFELSTQEKWYTVSAANSELVFETVNMTISLKKVNKELIPNPSGLVEYNVGGWKTIGTPTDGKVTKELLPIQYLFRMTLEGSKQEKWYTVSAANSELVFETVNVTFSVTKNNNSLTGSEVQYNVSGWTTIGSTDLNGTVTKELLPIQYLFRASNGGTWQEKWATITAATPTVSFAF
;
A
#
# COMPACT_ATOMS: atom_id res chain seq x y z
N TRP A 1 1.97 29.79 -16.41
CA TRP A 1 0.61 29.66 -15.83
C TRP A 1 0.11 31.02 -15.38
N LYS A 2 -1.17 31.33 -15.61
CA LYS A 2 -1.84 32.52 -15.04
C LYS A 2 -2.87 32.05 -14.01
N THR A 3 -2.85 32.61 -12.81
CA THR A 3 -3.79 32.25 -11.74
C THR A 3 -5.18 32.79 -12.05
N ILE A 4 -6.19 31.91 -12.03
CA ILE A 4 -7.61 32.29 -12.17
C ILE A 4 -8.17 32.69 -10.80
N GLY A 5 -7.85 31.92 -9.76
CA GLY A 5 -8.23 32.17 -8.38
C GLY A 5 -8.33 30.87 -7.58
N THR A 6 -8.71 30.98 -6.32
CA THR A 6 -9.09 29.83 -5.48
C THR A 6 -10.61 29.71 -5.48
N PRO A 7 -11.19 28.53 -5.75
CA PRO A 7 -12.63 28.36 -5.71
C PRO A 7 -13.21 28.73 -4.34
N THR A 8 -14.29 29.50 -4.34
CA THR A 8 -15.15 29.74 -3.17
C THR A 8 -16.47 29.02 -3.43
N ASP A 9 -16.94 28.21 -2.50
CA ASP A 9 -18.10 27.33 -2.68
C ASP A 9 -18.01 26.45 -3.96
N GLY A 10 -16.80 25.98 -4.25
CA GLY A 10 -16.51 25.11 -5.40
C GLY A 10 -16.44 25.82 -6.76
N LYS A 11 -16.54 27.15 -6.83
CA LYS A 11 -16.56 27.88 -8.10
C LYS A 11 -15.54 29.02 -8.16
N VAL A 12 -15.01 29.26 -9.37
CA VAL A 12 -14.23 30.44 -9.73
C VAL A 12 -14.52 30.78 -11.19
N THR A 13 -14.65 32.06 -11.51
CA THR A 13 -15.01 32.53 -12.85
C THR A 13 -13.93 33.41 -13.44
N LYS A 14 -13.68 33.28 -14.74
CA LYS A 14 -12.79 34.15 -15.50
C LYS A 14 -13.32 34.35 -16.90
N GLU A 15 -13.38 35.59 -17.35
CA GLU A 15 -13.65 35.91 -18.74
C GLU A 15 -12.45 35.56 -19.61
N LEU A 16 -12.70 34.78 -20.66
CA LEU A 16 -11.69 34.22 -21.57
C LEU A 16 -12.20 34.31 -23.01
N LEU A 17 -11.27 34.42 -23.97
CA LEU A 17 -11.61 34.34 -25.39
C LEU A 17 -12.04 32.90 -25.74
N PRO A 18 -12.89 32.69 -26.76
CA PRO A 18 -13.40 31.36 -27.10
C PRO A 18 -12.37 30.52 -27.89
N ILE A 19 -11.32 30.08 -27.20
CA ILE A 19 -10.25 29.22 -27.74
C ILE A 19 -9.97 28.03 -26.82
N GLN A 20 -9.07 27.14 -27.22
CA GLN A 20 -8.60 26.04 -26.38
C GLN A 20 -7.56 26.53 -25.36
N TYR A 21 -7.72 26.10 -24.11
CA TYR A 21 -6.77 26.34 -23.03
C TYR A 21 -6.41 25.03 -22.35
N LEU A 22 -5.20 24.98 -21.79
CA LEU A 22 -4.84 24.00 -20.78
C LEU A 22 -5.11 24.61 -19.40
N PHE A 23 -6.05 24.02 -18.66
CA PHE A 23 -6.36 24.41 -17.29
C PHE A 23 -5.64 23.49 -16.32
N ARG A 24 -5.27 24.05 -15.16
CA ARG A 24 -4.57 23.34 -14.11
C ARG A 24 -5.21 23.60 -12.76
N MET A 25 -5.56 22.54 -12.06
CA MET A 25 -6.04 22.56 -10.68
C MET A 25 -4.96 21.99 -9.77
N THR A 26 -4.71 22.65 -8.64
CA THR A 26 -3.86 22.12 -7.57
C THR A 26 -4.72 21.88 -6.33
N PHE A 27 -4.69 20.65 -5.82
CA PHE A 27 -5.38 20.25 -4.59
C PHE A 27 -4.40 19.45 -3.73
N GLU A 28 -4.19 19.88 -2.49
CA GLU A 28 -3.24 19.26 -1.55
C GLU A 28 -1.88 18.92 -2.20
N LEU A 29 -1.27 19.90 -2.87
CA LEU A 29 0.01 19.79 -3.62
C LEU A 29 -0.03 18.92 -4.88
N SER A 30 -1.09 18.12 -5.08
CA SER A 30 -1.31 17.37 -6.31
C SER A 30 -1.81 18.30 -7.41
N THR A 31 -1.46 18.02 -8.65
CA THR A 31 -1.84 18.86 -9.78
C THR A 31 -2.48 18.01 -10.88
N GLN A 32 -3.65 18.45 -11.36
CA GLN A 32 -4.32 17.88 -12.52
C GLN A 32 -4.44 18.93 -13.61
N GLU A 33 -4.19 18.53 -14.85
CA GLU A 33 -4.33 19.38 -16.03
C GLU A 33 -5.41 18.82 -16.97
N LYS A 34 -6.20 19.72 -17.55
CA LYS A 34 -7.26 19.38 -18.53
C LYS A 34 -7.22 20.36 -19.69
N TRP A 35 -7.13 19.83 -20.91
CA TRP A 35 -7.41 20.62 -22.11
C TRP A 35 -8.91 20.87 -22.22
N TYR A 36 -9.31 22.12 -22.48
CA TYR A 36 -10.71 22.48 -22.60
C TYR A 36 -10.89 23.65 -23.57
N THR A 37 -11.90 23.54 -24.44
CA THR A 37 -12.26 24.58 -25.41
C THR A 37 -13.41 25.41 -24.86
N VAL A 38 -13.12 26.68 -24.57
CA VAL A 38 -14.12 27.63 -24.09
C VAL A 38 -14.98 28.11 -25.27
N SER A 39 -16.29 28.13 -25.10
CA SER A 39 -17.22 28.69 -26.07
C SER A 39 -18.49 29.21 -25.39
N ALA A 40 -19.32 29.96 -26.11
CA ALA A 40 -20.60 30.43 -25.58
C ALA A 40 -21.54 29.27 -25.17
N ALA A 41 -21.41 28.10 -25.78
CA ALA A 41 -22.21 26.91 -25.48
C ALA A 41 -21.54 25.97 -24.45
N ASN A 42 -20.27 26.17 -24.13
CA ASN A 42 -19.49 25.32 -23.24
C ASN A 42 -18.50 26.17 -22.44
N SER A 43 -18.93 26.58 -21.25
CA SER A 43 -18.22 27.52 -20.38
C SER A 43 -17.91 26.96 -18.98
N GLU A 44 -18.34 25.74 -18.68
CA GLU A 44 -18.11 25.08 -17.39
C GLU A 44 -17.08 23.95 -17.54
N LEU A 45 -15.94 24.12 -16.86
CA LEU A 45 -14.92 23.09 -16.69
C LEU A 45 -14.90 22.63 -15.24
N VAL A 46 -15.16 21.34 -15.02
CA VAL A 46 -15.19 20.75 -13.69
C VAL A 46 -13.88 20.00 -13.39
N PHE A 47 -13.34 20.21 -12.20
CA PHE A 47 -12.32 19.35 -11.57
C PHE A 47 -12.98 18.67 -10.39
N GLU A 48 -12.86 17.34 -10.30
CA GLU A 48 -13.49 16.53 -9.25
C GLU A 48 -12.39 15.73 -8.56
N THR A 49 -12.51 15.59 -7.25
CA THR A 49 -11.74 14.60 -6.50
C THR A 49 -12.46 13.24 -6.54
N VAL A 50 -11.73 12.19 -6.23
CA VAL A 50 -12.24 10.84 -6.04
C VAL A 50 -11.98 10.46 -4.60
N ASN A 51 -13.02 10.00 -3.90
CA ASN A 51 -12.86 9.38 -2.60
C ASN A 51 -12.21 7.99 -2.77
N MET A 52 -10.90 7.91 -2.65
CA MET A 52 -10.16 6.66 -2.76
C MET A 52 -10.27 5.87 -1.46
N THR A 53 -10.67 4.61 -1.56
CA THR A 53 -10.54 3.62 -0.49
C THR A 53 -9.24 2.85 -0.65
N ILE A 54 -8.43 2.79 0.40
CA ILE A 54 -7.26 1.92 0.47
C ILE A 54 -7.58 0.81 1.45
N SER A 55 -7.51 -0.43 0.97
CA SER A 55 -7.85 -1.64 1.74
C SER A 55 -6.62 -2.49 2.01
N LEU A 56 -6.49 -3.01 3.22
CA LEU A 56 -5.55 -4.07 3.59
C LEU A 56 -6.33 -5.39 3.74
N LYS A 57 -6.04 -6.34 2.86
CA LYS A 57 -6.71 -7.65 2.81
C LYS A 57 -5.69 -8.78 2.96
N LYS A 58 -6.15 -9.93 3.43
CA LYS A 58 -5.44 -11.20 3.25
C LYS A 58 -5.55 -11.67 1.80
N VAL A 59 -4.75 -12.65 1.42
CA VAL A 59 -4.81 -13.26 0.08
C VAL A 59 -6.21 -13.83 -0.27
N ASN A 60 -6.96 -14.31 0.73
CA ASN A 60 -8.35 -14.78 0.58
C ASN A 60 -9.39 -13.63 0.48
N LYS A 61 -8.94 -12.38 0.35
CA LYS A 61 -9.73 -11.15 0.23
C LYS A 61 -10.47 -10.72 1.50
N GLU A 62 -10.30 -11.39 2.62
CA GLU A 62 -10.79 -10.91 3.91
C GLU A 62 -10.03 -9.65 4.34
N LEU A 63 -10.73 -8.70 4.97
CA LEU A 63 -10.08 -7.54 5.58
C LEU A 63 -9.28 -7.98 6.80
N ILE A 64 -8.11 -7.37 6.99
CA ILE A 64 -7.36 -7.52 8.24
C ILE A 64 -7.97 -6.54 9.25
N PRO A 65 -8.55 -6.99 10.36
CA PRO A 65 -9.14 -6.10 11.35
C PRO A 65 -8.04 -5.35 12.10
N ASN A 66 -8.21 -4.04 12.26
CA ASN A 66 -7.38 -3.16 13.08
C ASN A 66 -5.86 -3.42 12.98
N PRO A 67 -5.28 -3.44 11.76
CA PRO A 67 -3.85 -3.62 11.59
C PRO A 67 -3.13 -2.43 12.22
N SER A 68 -1.95 -2.65 12.82
CA SER A 68 -1.04 -1.57 13.22
C SER A 68 -0.34 -0.91 12.02
N GLY A 69 -1.06 -0.81 10.89
CA GLY A 69 -0.53 -0.35 9.62
C GLY A 69 -0.60 1.17 9.44
N LEU A 70 0.11 1.68 8.43
CA LEU A 70 0.09 3.08 8.03
C LEU A 70 0.00 3.18 6.52
N VAL A 71 -0.95 3.96 6.02
CA VAL A 71 -1.09 4.25 4.60
C VAL A 71 -0.60 5.65 4.29
N GLU A 72 0.20 5.76 3.25
CA GLU A 72 0.76 7.02 2.75
C GLU A 72 0.66 7.10 1.23
N TYR A 73 0.73 8.31 0.70
CA TYR A 73 0.86 8.59 -0.73
C TYR A 73 1.99 9.59 -0.97
N ASN A 74 2.63 9.51 -2.13
CA ASN A 74 3.75 10.38 -2.47
C ASN A 74 3.30 11.56 -3.35
N VAL A 75 3.48 12.78 -2.84
CA VAL A 75 3.37 14.02 -3.60
C VAL A 75 4.37 15.04 -3.06
N GLY A 76 5.53 15.13 -3.73
CA GLY A 76 6.66 15.91 -3.23
C GLY A 76 7.15 15.43 -1.85
N GLY A 77 7.07 14.12 -1.60
CA GLY A 77 7.32 13.47 -0.32
C GLY A 77 6.14 12.66 0.18
N TRP A 78 6.38 11.81 1.19
CA TRP A 78 5.36 10.95 1.78
C TRP A 78 4.37 11.76 2.63
N LYS A 79 3.09 11.57 2.37
CA LYS A 79 1.97 12.18 3.10
C LYS A 79 1.12 11.08 3.72
N THR A 80 0.84 11.21 5.01
CA THR A 80 0.02 10.24 5.74
C THR A 80 -1.44 10.37 5.38
N ILE A 81 -2.07 9.25 5.03
CA ILE A 81 -3.53 9.12 4.93
C ILE A 81 -4.08 8.72 6.30
N GLY A 82 -3.48 7.70 6.93
CA GLY A 82 -3.85 7.23 8.27
C GLY A 82 -3.63 5.74 8.46
N THR A 83 -4.06 5.23 9.61
CA THR A 83 -4.07 3.80 9.91
C THR A 83 -5.40 3.18 9.45
N PRO A 84 -5.39 2.04 8.75
CA PRO A 84 -6.63 1.36 8.37
C PRO A 84 -7.44 0.93 9.60
N THR A 85 -8.70 1.35 9.69
CA THR A 85 -9.67 0.85 10.68
C THR A 85 -10.51 -0.22 9.99
N ASP A 86 -10.64 -1.40 10.60
CA ASP A 86 -11.26 -2.57 9.96
C ASP A 86 -10.70 -2.87 8.55
N GLY A 87 -9.40 -2.65 8.38
CA GLY A 87 -8.68 -2.90 7.13
C GLY A 87 -8.91 -1.85 6.05
N LYS A 88 -9.53 -0.69 6.33
CA LYS A 88 -9.75 0.38 5.34
C LYS A 88 -9.37 1.77 5.84
N VAL A 89 -8.95 2.62 4.92
CA VAL A 89 -8.83 4.07 5.12
C VAL A 89 -9.19 4.79 3.82
N THR A 90 -9.73 6.01 3.90
CA THR A 90 -10.18 6.77 2.73
C THR A 90 -9.48 8.12 2.59
N LYS A 91 -9.36 8.61 1.35
CA LYS A 91 -8.80 9.94 1.05
C LYS A 91 -9.36 10.52 -0.25
N GLU A 92 -9.81 11.76 -0.21
CA GLU A 92 -10.08 12.55 -1.43
C GLU A 92 -8.77 12.87 -2.16
N LEU A 93 -8.68 12.48 -3.43
CA LEU A 93 -7.51 12.70 -4.29
C LEU A 93 -7.93 13.18 -5.68
N LEU A 94 -7.06 13.92 -6.37
CA LEU A 94 -7.28 14.22 -7.79
C LEU A 94 -7.16 12.92 -8.62
N PRO A 95 -7.88 12.76 -9.73
CA PRO A 95 -7.79 11.55 -10.55
C PRO A 95 -6.55 11.57 -11.45
N ILE A 96 -5.41 11.30 -10.82
CA ILE A 96 -4.09 11.19 -11.43
C ILE A 96 -3.38 9.92 -10.89
N GLN A 97 -2.17 9.65 -11.36
CA GLN A 97 -1.35 8.56 -10.84
C GLN A 97 -0.61 8.98 -9.57
N TYR A 98 -0.64 8.12 -8.56
CA TYR A 98 0.12 8.27 -7.32
C TYR A 98 0.93 7.02 -7.01
N LEU A 99 1.99 7.19 -6.23
CA LEU A 99 2.67 6.10 -5.54
C LEU A 99 2.11 6.02 -4.12
N PHE A 100 1.48 4.89 -3.78
CA PHE A 100 0.98 4.61 -2.44
C PHE A 100 1.94 3.69 -1.69
N ARG A 101 1.98 3.83 -0.37
CA ARG A 101 2.74 2.95 0.52
C ARG A 101 1.84 2.40 1.63
N MET A 102 1.95 1.10 1.86
CA MET A 102 1.45 0.43 3.05
C MET A 102 2.64 0.07 3.92
N THR A 103 2.63 0.51 5.18
CA THR A 103 3.52 0.00 6.22
C THR A 103 2.75 -0.97 7.10
N LEU A 104 3.27 -2.16 7.35
CA LEU A 104 2.72 -3.14 8.28
C LEU A 104 3.86 -3.72 9.12
N GLU A 105 3.82 -3.51 10.45
CA GLU A 105 4.86 -3.98 11.37
C GLU A 105 6.29 -3.59 10.91
N GLY A 106 6.45 -2.35 10.43
CA GLY A 106 7.72 -1.82 9.90
C GLY A 106 8.02 -2.20 8.44
N SER A 107 7.39 -3.24 7.91
CA SER A 107 7.50 -3.68 6.50
C SER A 107 6.79 -2.70 5.58
N LYS A 108 7.41 -2.33 4.45
CA LYS A 108 6.88 -1.32 3.52
C LYS A 108 6.67 -1.92 2.14
N GLN A 109 5.44 -1.85 1.65
CA GLN A 109 5.11 -2.15 0.26
C GLN A 109 4.63 -0.90 -0.45
N GLU A 110 5.15 -0.65 -1.64
CA GLU A 110 4.77 0.50 -2.47
C GLU A 110 4.07 0.02 -3.75
N LYS A 111 3.05 0.77 -4.19
CA LYS A 111 2.28 0.48 -5.41
C LYS A 111 1.96 1.77 -6.16
N TRP A 112 2.29 1.81 -7.44
CA TRP A 112 1.75 2.81 -8.35
C TRP A 112 0.28 2.50 -8.63
N TYR A 113 -0.57 3.52 -8.56
CA TYR A 113 -2.00 3.37 -8.83
C TYR A 113 -2.57 4.64 -9.43
N THR A 114 -3.40 4.47 -10.47
CA THR A 114 -4.09 5.58 -11.13
C THR A 114 -5.48 5.75 -10.56
N VAL A 115 -5.69 6.86 -9.86
CA VAL A 115 -6.98 7.22 -9.27
C VAL A 115 -7.92 7.66 -10.39
N SER A 116 -9.14 7.11 -10.40
CA SER A 116 -10.21 7.54 -11.30
C SER A 116 -11.58 7.20 -10.70
N ALA A 117 -12.64 7.80 -11.24
CA ALA A 117 -14.01 7.47 -10.80
C ALA A 117 -14.37 5.98 -10.99
N ALA A 118 -13.75 5.30 -11.96
CA ALA A 118 -13.94 3.87 -12.20
C ALA A 118 -13.05 3.00 -11.28
N ASN A 119 -11.99 3.57 -10.70
CA ASN A 119 -10.97 2.87 -9.91
C ASN A 119 -10.82 3.57 -8.55
N SER A 120 -11.81 3.38 -7.67
CA SER A 120 -11.88 4.02 -6.36
C SER A 120 -11.40 3.13 -5.19
N GLU A 121 -10.85 1.93 -5.47
CA GLU A 121 -10.28 1.04 -4.46
C GLU A 121 -8.87 0.55 -4.84
N LEU A 122 -7.87 0.87 -4.00
CA LEU A 122 -6.54 0.27 -4.03
C LEU A 122 -6.43 -0.80 -2.93
N VAL A 123 -6.01 -2.01 -3.29
CA VAL A 123 -5.82 -3.11 -2.34
C VAL A 123 -4.33 -3.42 -2.13
N PHE A 124 -3.91 -3.43 -0.87
CA PHE A 124 -2.70 -4.10 -0.40
C PHE A 124 -3.09 -5.47 0.14
N GLU A 125 -2.37 -6.51 -0.28
CA GLU A 125 -2.70 -7.89 0.07
C GLU A 125 -1.53 -8.51 0.81
N THR A 126 -1.79 -9.11 1.97
CA THR A 126 -0.80 -9.95 2.68
C THR A 126 -0.85 -11.38 2.15
N VAL A 127 0.23 -12.11 2.42
CA VAL A 127 0.35 -13.54 2.16
C VAL A 127 0.57 -14.24 3.49
N ASN A 128 -0.23 -15.27 3.76
CA ASN A 128 0.02 -16.18 4.87
C ASN A 128 1.19 -17.11 4.53
N VAL A 129 2.35 -16.85 5.10
CA VAL A 129 3.57 -17.62 4.85
C VAL A 129 3.73 -18.67 5.92
N THR A 130 3.96 -19.91 5.51
CA THR A 130 4.36 -21.01 6.41
C THR A 130 5.87 -21.10 6.49
N PHE A 131 6.43 -21.10 7.69
CA PHE A 131 7.84 -21.35 7.92
C PHE A 131 8.00 -22.78 8.39
N SER A 132 8.82 -23.57 7.70
CA SER A 132 9.07 -24.97 8.05
C SER A 132 10.52 -25.14 8.48
N VAL A 133 10.73 -25.79 9.62
CA VAL A 133 12.06 -26.08 10.16
C VAL A 133 12.21 -27.58 10.36
N THR A 134 13.24 -28.16 9.76
CA THR A 134 13.56 -29.58 9.89
C THR A 134 14.97 -29.80 10.41
N LYS A 135 15.19 -30.97 11.02
CA LYS A 135 16.52 -31.49 11.36
C LYS A 135 16.61 -32.92 10.89
N ASN A 136 17.60 -33.24 10.04
CA ASN A 136 17.72 -34.55 9.41
C ASN A 136 16.41 -35.04 8.77
N ASN A 137 15.72 -34.15 8.03
CA ASN A 137 14.40 -34.39 7.41
C ASN A 137 13.22 -34.64 8.36
N ASN A 138 13.40 -34.52 9.67
CA ASN A 138 12.30 -34.58 10.65
C ASN A 138 11.87 -33.18 11.06
N SER A 139 10.58 -32.97 11.33
CA SER A 139 10.04 -31.73 11.87
C SER A 139 10.75 -31.34 13.18
N LEU A 140 11.19 -30.08 13.28
CA LEU A 140 11.88 -29.56 14.45
C LEU A 140 10.99 -28.57 15.21
N THR A 141 10.36 -29.04 16.27
CA THR A 141 9.51 -28.25 17.17
C THR A 141 10.32 -27.28 18.03
N GLY A 142 9.70 -26.16 18.40
CA GLY A 142 10.28 -25.17 19.32
C GLY A 142 11.36 -24.30 18.70
N SER A 143 11.57 -24.34 17.39
CA SER A 143 12.51 -23.47 16.69
C SER A 143 11.93 -22.06 16.59
N GLU A 144 12.65 -21.05 17.07
CA GLU A 144 12.22 -19.65 16.95
C GLU A 144 12.46 -19.16 15.52
N VAL A 145 11.42 -18.59 14.91
CA VAL A 145 11.48 -17.97 13.58
C VAL A 145 11.32 -16.46 13.70
N GLN A 146 12.15 -15.72 12.98
CA GLN A 146 12.19 -14.26 12.98
C GLN A 146 12.30 -13.71 11.55
N TYR A 147 11.92 -12.45 11.36
CA TYR A 147 12.20 -11.68 10.14
C TYR A 147 12.90 -10.37 10.48
N ASN A 148 13.66 -9.82 9.52
CA ASN A 148 14.39 -8.57 9.69
C ASN A 148 13.97 -7.52 8.66
N VAL A 149 13.50 -6.38 9.15
CA VAL A 149 13.15 -5.19 8.35
C VAL A 149 13.75 -3.91 8.96
N SER A 150 13.85 -3.84 10.28
CA SER A 150 14.52 -2.74 11.02
C SER A 150 15.04 -3.24 12.37
N GLY A 151 15.51 -4.48 12.38
CA GLY A 151 15.72 -5.28 13.58
C GLY A 151 14.98 -6.62 13.48
N TRP A 152 15.41 -7.58 14.29
CA TRP A 152 14.80 -8.90 14.35
C TRP A 152 13.45 -8.83 15.05
N THR A 153 12.40 -9.25 14.35
CA THR A 153 11.05 -9.39 14.89
C THR A 153 10.69 -10.86 14.94
N THR A 154 10.31 -11.34 16.13
CA THR A 154 9.93 -12.74 16.33
C THR A 154 8.55 -13.01 15.75
N ILE A 155 8.47 -14.02 14.89
CA ILE A 155 7.21 -14.58 14.37
C ILE A 155 6.59 -15.50 15.43
N GLY A 156 7.42 -16.37 16.01
CA GLY A 156 7.01 -17.36 17.00
C GLY A 156 7.89 -18.60 16.95
N SER A 157 7.50 -19.64 17.68
CA SER A 157 8.17 -20.95 17.65
C SER A 157 7.39 -21.96 16.83
N THR A 158 8.10 -22.89 16.18
CA THR A 158 7.48 -23.98 15.43
C THR A 158 6.69 -24.93 16.33
N ASP A 159 5.57 -25.42 15.81
CA ASP A 159 4.68 -26.40 16.44
C ASP A 159 5.21 -27.84 16.35
N LEU A 160 4.37 -28.82 16.71
CA LEU A 160 4.69 -30.26 16.62
C LEU A 160 4.97 -30.73 15.18
N ASN A 161 4.49 -30.00 14.17
CA ASN A 161 4.76 -30.28 12.76
C ASN A 161 6.03 -29.55 12.26
N GLY A 162 6.72 -28.81 13.12
CA GLY A 162 7.90 -28.04 12.75
C GLY A 162 7.55 -26.80 11.95
N THR A 163 6.34 -26.24 12.14
CA THR A 163 5.85 -25.09 11.38
C THR A 163 5.34 -23.93 12.24
N VAL A 164 5.42 -22.72 11.70
CA VAL A 164 4.77 -21.51 12.24
C VAL A 164 4.32 -20.63 11.07
N THR A 165 3.24 -19.87 11.20
CA THR A 165 2.70 -19.04 10.11
C THR A 165 2.66 -17.55 10.44
N LYS A 166 2.71 -16.70 9.40
CA LYS A 166 2.55 -15.25 9.55
C LYS A 166 2.02 -14.62 8.27
N GLU A 167 1.06 -13.71 8.42
CA GLU A 167 0.65 -12.78 7.36
C GLU A 167 1.74 -11.72 7.15
N LEU A 168 2.27 -11.62 5.93
CA LEU A 168 3.33 -10.68 5.56
C LEU A 168 2.98 -9.91 4.29
N LEU A 169 3.43 -8.67 4.17
CA LEU A 169 3.38 -7.95 2.89
C LEU A 169 4.28 -8.66 1.86
N PRO A 170 3.90 -8.74 0.58
CA PRO A 170 4.65 -9.44 -0.46
C PRO A 170 5.84 -8.59 -0.93
N ILE A 171 6.89 -8.62 -0.11
CA ILE A 171 8.19 -7.99 -0.35
C ILE A 171 9.30 -9.00 -0.05
N GLN A 172 10.56 -8.58 -0.20
CA GLN A 172 11.71 -9.38 0.20
C GLN A 172 12.00 -9.19 1.70
N TYR A 173 12.29 -10.30 2.38
CA TYR A 173 12.71 -10.31 3.78
C TYR A 173 13.96 -11.15 3.95
N LEU A 174 14.72 -10.84 5.00
CA LEU A 174 15.68 -11.75 5.59
C LEU A 174 15.00 -12.46 6.76
N PHE A 175 14.92 -13.79 6.69
CA PHE A 175 14.35 -14.63 7.74
C PHE A 175 15.45 -15.36 8.49
N ARG A 176 15.20 -15.69 9.76
CA ARG A 176 16.05 -16.52 10.60
C ARG A 176 15.23 -17.61 11.27
N ALA A 177 15.77 -18.81 11.32
CA ALA A 177 15.32 -19.85 12.25
C ALA A 177 16.44 -20.14 13.24
N SER A 178 16.11 -20.40 14.51
CA SER A 178 17.08 -20.77 15.54
C SER A 178 16.59 -21.90 16.43
N ASN A 179 17.49 -22.79 16.83
CA ASN A 179 17.22 -23.90 17.74
C ASN A 179 18.50 -24.26 18.51
N GLY A 180 18.40 -24.40 19.83
CA GLY A 180 19.53 -24.86 20.67
C GLY A 180 20.80 -24.01 20.55
N GLY A 181 20.68 -22.69 20.36
CA GLY A 181 21.82 -21.78 20.21
C GLY A 181 22.45 -21.73 18.82
N THR A 182 21.93 -22.50 17.86
CA THR A 182 22.33 -22.42 16.44
C THR A 182 21.25 -21.70 15.62
N TRP A 183 21.63 -21.09 14.50
CA TRP A 183 20.69 -20.42 13.61
C TRP A 183 21.05 -20.58 12.14
N GLN A 184 20.04 -20.38 11.29
CA GLN A 184 20.14 -20.29 9.84
C GLN A 184 19.43 -19.01 9.39
N GLU A 185 19.97 -18.34 8.39
CA GLU A 185 19.37 -17.14 7.80
C GLU A 185 19.12 -17.34 6.31
N LYS A 186 18.04 -16.75 5.80
CA LYS A 186 17.64 -16.91 4.41
C LYS A 186 16.89 -15.70 3.90
N TRP A 187 17.34 -15.17 2.77
CA TRP A 187 16.56 -14.22 1.98
C TRP A 187 15.44 -14.94 1.24
N ALA A 188 14.22 -14.42 1.33
CA ALA A 188 13.11 -14.88 0.51
C ALA A 188 12.19 -13.73 0.11
N THR A 189 11.75 -13.76 -1.14
CA THR A 189 10.73 -12.84 -1.66
C THR A 189 9.36 -13.48 -1.47
N ILE A 190 8.52 -12.82 -0.70
CA ILE A 190 7.14 -13.26 -0.48
C ILE A 190 6.29 -12.79 -1.66
N THR A 191 5.57 -13.74 -2.24
CA THR A 191 4.61 -13.52 -3.33
C THR A 191 3.36 -14.35 -3.05
N ALA A 192 2.28 -14.14 -3.80
CA ALA A 192 1.09 -14.98 -3.69
C ALA A 192 1.38 -16.48 -3.95
N ALA A 193 2.47 -16.80 -4.65
CA ALA A 193 2.92 -18.16 -4.93
C ALA A 193 4.00 -18.66 -3.95
N THR A 194 4.30 -17.93 -2.87
CA THR A 194 5.29 -18.33 -1.85
C THR A 194 4.56 -18.83 -0.60
N PRO A 195 4.04 -20.08 -0.59
CA PRO A 195 3.32 -20.60 0.57
C PRO A 195 4.26 -20.97 1.73
N THR A 196 5.53 -21.28 1.42
CA THR A 196 6.47 -21.85 2.40
C THR A 196 7.89 -21.30 2.28
N VAL A 197 8.51 -21.00 3.43
CA VAL A 197 9.94 -20.74 3.58
C VAL A 197 10.54 -21.83 4.48
N SER A 198 11.42 -22.67 3.91
CA SER A 198 12.01 -23.81 4.63
C SER A 198 13.46 -23.55 5.10
N PHE A 199 13.74 -24.04 6.31
CA PHE A 199 15.05 -24.13 6.95
C PHE A 199 15.37 -25.59 7.30
N ALA A 200 16.63 -25.97 7.19
CA ALA A 200 17.11 -27.31 7.57
C ALA A 200 18.37 -27.18 8.44
N PHE A 201 18.38 -27.88 9.56
CA PHE A 201 19.46 -27.97 10.56
C PHE A 201 20.12 -29.36 10.54
#